data_AF-L1JW03-F1
#
_entry.id   AF-L1JW03-F1
#
_cell.length_a   1.000
_cell.length_b   1.000
_cell.length_c   1.000
_cell.angle_alpha   90.00
_cell.angle_beta   90.00
_cell.angle_gamma   90.00
#
_symmetry.space_group_name_H-M   'P 1'
#
loop_
_entity.id
_entity.type
_entity.pdbx_description
1 polymer ?
#
loop_
_entity_poly.entity_id
_entity_poly.type
_entity_poly.pdbx_seq_one_letter_code
_entity_poly.pdbx_strand_id
1 'polypeptide(L)'
;VLQLDICNFTKMSQEINPLELAGLIHRLFSTFDEAVMQKRLFKVDTIGDAYVVAGWLPCDHDWFMQAKTRKTCGDMLNLASLMIQSILSERKRSKQNLTCRIGISVGIVASGVIGRIQSRFHVMGQTMRDVELLEQTAVCNAVHIS
;
A
#
# COMPACT_ATOMS: atom_id res chain seq x y z
N VAL A 1 7.46 5.57 1.86
CA VAL A 1 6.82 4.44 1.15
C VAL A 1 5.90 3.74 2.14
N LEU A 2 4.75 3.28 1.67
CA LEU A 2 3.79 2.47 2.41
C LEU A 2 3.58 1.16 1.64
N GLN A 3 3.56 0.06 2.36
CA GLN A 3 3.15 -1.25 1.85
C GLN A 3 2.05 -1.80 2.75
N LEU A 4 0.98 -2.26 2.13
CA LEU A 4 -0.10 -2.99 2.78
C LEU A 4 -0.10 -4.42 2.27
N ASP A 5 -0.33 -5.39 3.15
CA ASP A 5 -0.57 -6.80 2.83
C ASP A 5 -1.89 -7.28 3.45
N ILE A 6 -2.62 -8.16 2.75
CA ILE A 6 -3.88 -8.73 3.24
C ILE A 6 -3.57 -10.07 3.91
N CYS A 7 -3.70 -10.11 5.24
CA CYS A 7 -3.44 -11.32 6.00
C CYS A 7 -4.35 -12.48 5.56
N ASN A 8 -3.75 -13.67 5.45
CA ASN A 8 -4.44 -14.92 5.07
C ASN A 8 -5.08 -14.92 3.67
N PHE A 9 -4.68 -14.02 2.78
CA PHE A 9 -5.20 -13.97 1.42
C PHE A 9 -5.04 -15.29 0.67
N THR A 10 -3.89 -15.97 0.82
CA THR A 10 -3.63 -17.29 0.20
C THR A 10 -4.63 -18.35 0.64
N LYS A 11 -5.10 -18.30 1.89
CA LYS A 11 -6.12 -19.23 2.38
C LYS A 11 -7.49 -18.86 1.80
N MET A 12 -7.82 -17.56 1.77
CA MET A 12 -9.06 -17.07 1.18
C MET A 12 -9.18 -17.41 -0.32
N SER A 13 -8.07 -17.37 -1.07
CA SER A 13 -8.05 -17.72 -2.49
C SER A 13 -8.27 -19.20 -2.79
N GLN A 14 -8.12 -20.07 -1.79
CA GLN A 14 -8.44 -21.50 -1.90
C GLN A 14 -9.89 -21.81 -1.52
N GLU A 15 -10.51 -21.00 -0.67
CA GLU A 15 -11.84 -21.27 -0.11
C GLU A 15 -12.97 -20.48 -0.82
N ILE A 16 -12.67 -19.30 -1.35
CA ILE A 16 -13.66 -18.39 -1.95
C ILE A 16 -13.67 -18.54 -3.47
N ASN A 17 -14.84 -18.37 -4.09
CA ASN A 17 -14.96 -18.34 -5.54
C ASN A 17 -14.02 -17.26 -6.13
N PRO A 18 -13.19 -17.57 -7.14
CA PRO A 18 -12.22 -16.63 -7.69
C PRO A 18 -12.83 -15.30 -8.18
N LEU A 19 -14.04 -15.34 -8.74
CA LEU A 19 -14.72 -14.14 -9.23
C LEU A 19 -15.19 -13.25 -8.08
N GLU A 20 -15.69 -13.86 -6.99
CA GLU A 20 -16.08 -13.14 -5.79
C GLU A 20 -14.87 -12.50 -5.09
N LEU A 21 -13.77 -13.24 -5.00
CA LEU A 21 -12.52 -12.75 -4.42
C LEU A 21 -11.94 -11.60 -5.24
N ALA A 22 -11.88 -11.74 -6.57
CA ALA A 22 -11.43 -10.67 -7.46
C ALA A 22 -12.30 -9.41 -7.31
N GLY A 23 -13.62 -9.58 -7.22
CA GLY A 23 -14.55 -8.47 -6.98
C GLY A 23 -14.32 -7.80 -5.61
N LEU A 24 -13.97 -8.57 -4.58
CA LEU A 24 -13.66 -8.05 -3.24
C LEU A 24 -12.39 -7.21 -3.25
N ILE A 25 -11.29 -7.73 -3.82
CA ILE A 25 -10.02 -7.02 -3.94
C ILE A 25 -10.22 -5.74 -4.77
N HIS A 26 -10.92 -5.86 -5.90
CA HIS A 26 -11.16 -4.72 -6.77
C HIS A 26 -11.86 -3.58 -6.02
N ARG A 27 -12.89 -3.87 -5.22
CA ARG A 27 -13.59 -2.84 -4.43
C ARG A 27 -12.68 -2.19 -3.40
N LEU A 28 -11.87 -2.97 -2.67
CA LEU A 28 -10.90 -2.44 -1.72
C LEU A 28 -9.88 -1.53 -2.41
N PHE A 29 -9.23 -2.03 -3.47
CA PHE A 29 -8.19 -1.29 -4.17
C PHE A 29 -8.73 -0.07 -4.89
N SER A 30 -9.96 -0.10 -5.41
CA SER A 30 -10.61 1.10 -5.95
C SER A 30 -10.80 2.19 -4.89
N THR A 31 -11.22 1.83 -3.67
CA THR A 31 -11.31 2.79 -2.55
C THR A 31 -9.93 3.35 -2.17
N PHE A 32 -8.89 2.51 -2.22
CA PHE A 32 -7.52 2.97 -1.94
C PHE A 32 -7.01 3.90 -3.03
N ASP A 33 -7.28 3.58 -4.29
CA ASP A 33 -6.90 4.38 -5.45
C ASP A 33 -7.51 5.79 -5.37
N GLU A 34 -8.79 5.90 -5.01
CA GLU A 34 -9.44 7.19 -4.76
C GLU A 34 -8.74 8.00 -3.65
N ALA A 35 -8.41 7.36 -2.53
CA ALA A 35 -7.75 8.00 -1.41
C ALA A 35 -6.31 8.43 -1.74
N VAL A 36 -5.59 7.65 -2.55
CA VAL A 36 -4.25 7.95 -3.07
C VAL A 36 -4.30 9.17 -3.99
N MET A 37 -5.27 9.19 -4.93
CA MET A 37 -5.46 10.31 -5.85
C MET A 37 -5.77 11.62 -5.12
N GLN A 38 -6.68 11.60 -4.15
CA GLN A 38 -7.06 12.79 -3.37
C GLN A 38 -5.87 13.40 -2.62
N LYS A 39 -4.96 12.55 -2.13
CA LYS A 39 -3.76 12.96 -1.38
C LYS A 39 -2.56 13.23 -2.29
N ARG A 40 -2.71 13.10 -3.61
CA ARG A 40 -1.61 13.23 -4.60
C ARG A 40 -0.42 12.32 -4.29
N LEU A 41 -0.72 11.11 -3.79
CA LEU A 41 0.27 10.06 -3.59
C LEU A 41 0.39 9.24 -4.88
N PHE A 42 1.47 8.48 -5.01
CA PHE A 42 1.77 7.68 -6.20
C PHE A 42 1.62 6.20 -5.89
N LYS A 43 0.67 5.54 -6.56
CA LYS A 43 0.55 4.08 -6.55
C LYS A 43 1.69 3.49 -7.38
N VAL A 44 2.53 2.66 -6.76
CA VAL A 44 3.71 2.08 -7.43
C VAL A 44 3.30 0.87 -8.25
N ASP A 45 2.80 -0.16 -7.58
CA ASP A 45 2.33 -1.39 -8.19
C ASP A 45 1.45 -2.15 -7.18
N THR A 46 0.88 -3.26 -7.63
CA THR A 46 0.26 -4.29 -6.80
C THR A 46 1.02 -5.58 -7.01
N ILE A 47 1.46 -6.23 -5.91
CA ILE A 47 2.13 -7.53 -5.96
C ILE A 47 1.18 -8.55 -5.34
N GLY A 48 0.33 -9.17 -6.17
CA GLY A 48 -0.73 -10.04 -5.67
C GLY A 48 -1.75 -9.24 -4.84
N ASP A 49 -1.82 -9.54 -3.55
CA ASP A 49 -2.66 -8.88 -2.55
C ASP A 49 -1.95 -7.72 -1.81
N ALA A 50 -0.68 -7.49 -2.09
CA ALA A 50 0.05 -6.35 -1.56
C ALA A 50 -0.21 -5.07 -2.38
N TYR A 51 -0.33 -3.95 -1.67
CA TYR A 51 -0.59 -2.62 -2.23
C TYR A 51 0.49 -1.62 -1.81
N VAL A 52 1.20 -1.04 -2.77
CA VAL A 52 2.39 -0.20 -2.51
C VAL A 52 2.17 1.24 -2.98
N VAL A 53 2.48 2.20 -2.09
CA VAL A 53 2.32 3.64 -2.32
C VAL A 53 3.60 4.40 -1.97
N ALA A 54 3.98 5.33 -2.82
CA ALA A 54 5.06 6.29 -2.59
C ALA A 54 4.51 7.72 -2.55
N GLY A 55 5.02 8.54 -1.64
CA GLY A 55 4.54 9.93 -1.49
C GLY A 55 5.27 10.96 -2.35
N TRP A 56 6.38 10.57 -2.98
CA TRP A 56 7.37 11.49 -3.58
C TRP A 56 7.68 11.10 -5.02
N LEU A 57 6.69 10.69 -5.80
CA LEU A 57 6.90 10.32 -7.20
C LEU A 57 5.81 10.90 -8.12
N PRO A 58 6.19 11.46 -9.28
CA PRO A 58 7.55 11.87 -9.67
C PRO A 58 8.02 13.09 -8.86
N CYS A 59 9.32 13.18 -8.56
CA CYS A 59 9.90 14.34 -7.86
C CYS A 59 10.76 15.20 -8.80
N ASP A 60 10.33 16.44 -9.00
CA ASP A 60 11.15 17.54 -9.53
C ASP A 60 11.86 18.33 -8.41
N HIS A 61 11.73 17.90 -7.15
CA HIS A 61 12.14 18.69 -5.99
C HIS A 61 12.93 17.89 -4.95
N ASP A 62 13.92 18.56 -4.37
CA ASP A 62 14.68 18.11 -3.22
C ASP A 62 13.75 17.76 -2.04
N TRP A 63 13.80 16.49 -1.64
CA TRP A 63 13.14 15.95 -0.43
C TRP A 63 13.56 16.65 0.88
N PHE A 64 14.54 17.56 0.82
CA PHE A 64 15.04 18.41 1.90
C PHE A 64 14.05 19.49 2.37
N MET A 65 12.94 19.73 1.65
CA MET A 65 11.90 20.68 2.09
C MET A 65 11.02 20.11 3.21
N GLN A 66 11.49 20.22 4.46
CA GLN A 66 10.91 19.64 5.68
C GLN A 66 9.38 19.83 5.83
N ALA A 67 8.84 21.00 5.43
CA ALA A 67 7.40 21.29 5.54
C ALA A 67 6.55 20.41 4.59
N LYS A 68 7.02 20.17 3.36
CA LYS A 68 6.36 19.27 2.41
C LYS A 68 6.48 17.82 2.89
N THR A 69 7.63 17.43 3.44
CA THR A 69 7.86 16.12 4.06
C THR A 69 6.85 15.81 5.15
N ARG A 70 6.64 16.73 6.10
CA ARG A 70 5.67 16.54 7.18
C ARG A 70 4.25 16.35 6.65
N LYS A 71 3.84 17.15 5.65
CA LYS A 71 2.52 17.02 5.04
C LYS A 71 2.34 15.65 4.39
N THR A 72 3.28 15.23 3.53
CA THR A 72 3.18 13.94 2.83
C THR A 72 3.21 12.76 3.80
N CYS A 73 4.00 12.82 4.88
CA CYS A 73 3.97 11.81 5.93
C CYS A 73 2.61 11.76 6.63
N GLY A 74 2.01 12.92 6.95
CA GLY A 74 0.66 12.99 7.49
C GLY A 74 -0.39 12.42 6.55
N ASP A 75 -0.30 12.72 5.26
CA ASP A 75 -1.17 12.16 4.22
C ASP A 75 -1.03 10.63 4.12
N MET A 76 0.20 10.10 4.26
CA MET A 76 0.46 8.66 4.28
C MET A 76 -0.14 7.96 5.50
N LEU A 77 -0.08 8.58 6.68
CA LEU A 77 -0.70 8.05 7.90
C LEU A 77 -2.23 8.08 7.81
N ASN A 78 -2.79 9.15 7.24
CA ASN A 78 -4.22 9.25 6.98
C ASN A 78 -4.69 8.19 5.97
N LEU A 79 -3.87 7.91 4.95
CA LEU A 79 -4.14 6.83 4.00
C LEU A 79 -4.14 5.47 4.70
N ALA A 80 -3.13 5.16 5.52
CA ALA A 80 -3.05 3.90 6.26
C ALA A 80 -4.27 3.69 7.19
N SER A 81 -4.69 4.76 7.86
CA SER A 81 -5.87 4.74 8.73
C SER A 81 -7.15 4.45 7.93
N LEU A 82 -7.31 5.07 6.76
CA LEU A 82 -8.42 4.83 5.86
C LEU A 82 -8.41 3.38 5.34
N MET A 83 -7.24 2.86 4.94
CA MET A 83 -7.10 1.48 4.46
C MET A 83 -7.58 0.45 5.49
N ILE A 84 -7.18 0.62 6.76
CA ILE A 84 -7.64 -0.24 7.86
C ILE A 84 -9.16 -0.13 8.02
N GLN A 85 -9.73 1.08 8.01
CA GLN A 85 -11.17 1.28 8.14
C GLN A 85 -11.98 0.65 7.00
N SER A 86 -11.50 0.77 5.76
CA SER A 86 -12.11 0.15 4.58
C SER A 86 -12.08 -1.38 4.69
N ILE A 87 -10.97 -1.97 5.13
CA ILE A 87 -10.84 -3.42 5.32
C ILE A 87 -11.78 -3.91 6.43
N LEU A 88 -11.86 -3.19 7.55
CA LEU A 88 -12.80 -3.52 8.63
C LEU A 88 -14.27 -3.38 8.19
N SER A 89 -14.57 -2.44 7.30
CA SER A 89 -15.92 -2.27 6.73
C SER A 89 -16.26 -3.42 5.78
N GLU A 90 -15.32 -3.81 4.93
CA GLU A 90 -15.47 -4.97 4.03
C GLU A 90 -15.56 -6.29 4.78
N ARG A 91 -14.83 -6.44 5.88
CA ARG A 91 -14.95 -7.57 6.82
C ARG A 91 -16.38 -7.73 7.31
N LYS A 92 -17.03 -6.63 7.74
CA LYS A 92 -18.42 -6.65 8.22
C LYS A 92 -19.40 -7.01 7.10
N ARG A 93 -19.17 -6.52 5.89
CA ARG A 93 -20.05 -6.74 4.73
C ARG A 93 -19.96 -8.17 4.19
N SER A 94 -18.74 -8.65 3.99
CA SER A 94 -18.48 -9.96 3.37
C SER A 94 -18.59 -11.13 4.34
N LYS A 95 -18.63 -10.88 5.66
CA LYS A 95 -18.49 -11.87 6.74
C LYS A 95 -17.20 -12.71 6.65
N GLN A 96 -16.25 -12.29 5.82
CA GLN A 96 -14.94 -12.90 5.70
C GLN A 96 -13.99 -12.34 6.74
N ASN A 97 -13.05 -13.13 7.22
CA ASN A 97 -12.08 -12.67 8.22
C ASN A 97 -10.93 -11.88 7.58
N LEU A 98 -11.24 -10.69 7.06
CA LEU A 98 -10.27 -9.79 6.45
C LEU A 98 -9.50 -8.99 7.50
N THR A 99 -8.18 -9.09 7.45
CA THR A 99 -7.26 -8.27 8.26
C THR A 99 -6.08 -7.87 7.38
N CYS A 100 -5.36 -6.82 7.75
CA CYS A 100 -4.20 -6.35 6.99
C CYS A 100 -3.02 -5.99 7.88
N ARG A 101 -1.85 -5.88 7.28
CA ARG A 101 -0.65 -5.31 7.89
C ARG A 101 -0.19 -4.14 7.04
N ILE A 102 0.26 -3.07 7.69
CA ILE A 102 0.76 -1.89 6.99
C ILE A 102 2.13 -1.52 7.54
N GLY A 103 3.14 -1.49 6.68
CA GLY A 103 4.47 -0.97 6.96
C GLY A 103 4.67 0.40 6.30
N ILE A 104 5.26 1.35 7.03
CA ILE A 104 5.59 2.69 6.52
C ILE A 104 7.03 3.04 6.90
N SER A 105 7.82 3.43 5.90
CA SER A 105 9.18 3.95 6.13
C SER A 105 9.46 5.14 5.23
N VAL A 106 10.34 6.01 5.69
CA VAL A 106 10.79 7.22 4.99
C VAL A 106 12.28 7.06 4.69
N GLY A 107 12.66 7.28 3.43
CA GLY A 107 14.05 7.21 3.02
C GLY A 107 14.20 7.30 1.51
N ILE A 108 15.44 7.16 1.06
CA ILE A 108 15.83 7.33 -0.33
C ILE A 108 15.57 6.03 -1.08
N VAL A 109 14.95 6.16 -2.25
CA VAL A 109 14.68 5.05 -3.18
C VAL A 109 15.14 5.42 -4.58
N ALA A 110 15.56 4.42 -5.34
CA ALA A 110 15.72 4.52 -6.78
C ALA A 110 14.41 4.12 -7.46
N SER A 111 14.04 4.81 -8.52
CA SER A 111 12.84 4.47 -9.29
C SER A 111 13.10 4.59 -10.79
N GLY A 112 12.44 3.76 -11.59
CA GLY A 112 12.58 3.80 -13.04
C GLY A 112 11.64 2.84 -13.75
N VAL A 113 11.57 2.95 -15.08
CA VAL A 113 10.78 2.04 -15.90
C VAL A 113 11.67 0.90 -16.38
N ILE A 114 11.24 -0.33 -16.13
CA ILE A 114 11.94 -1.56 -16.53
C ILE A 114 11.06 -2.33 -17.53
N GLY A 115 11.69 -2.90 -18.56
CA GLY A 115 11.02 -3.75 -19.55
C GLY A 115 10.76 -3.03 -20.88
N ARG A 116 10.98 -3.74 -21.99
CA ARG A 116 10.82 -3.22 -23.35
C ARG A 116 9.47 -3.54 -23.97
N ILE A 117 8.92 -4.71 -23.69
CA ILE A 117 7.62 -5.18 -24.23
C ILE A 117 6.49 -4.87 -23.26
N GLN A 118 6.70 -5.16 -21.97
CA GLN A 118 5.79 -4.82 -20.88
C GLN A 118 6.54 -3.95 -19.89
N SER A 119 6.56 -2.64 -20.16
CA SER A 119 7.21 -1.67 -19.29
C SER A 119 6.44 -1.51 -17.99
N ARG A 120 7.16 -1.57 -16.86
CA ARG A 120 6.61 -1.36 -15.53
C ARG A 120 7.45 -0.36 -14.76
N PHE A 121 6.80 0.49 -13.98
CA PHE A 121 7.48 1.40 -13.09
C PHE A 121 7.88 0.66 -11.81
N HIS A 122 9.17 0.63 -11.50
CA HIS A 122 9.71 -0.04 -10.32
C HIS A 122 10.31 0.98 -9.35
N VAL A 123 10.19 0.68 -8.06
CA VAL A 123 10.86 1.38 -6.97
C VAL A 123 11.72 0.36 -6.22
N MET A 124 12.99 0.68 -5.99
CA MET A 124 13.99 -0.19 -5.39
C MET A 124 14.84 0.59 -4.39
N GLY A 125 15.42 -0.08 -3.40
CA GLY A 125 16.33 0.55 -2.45
C GLY A 125 16.23 -0.04 -1.05
N GLN A 126 17.04 0.48 -0.13
CA GLN A 126 17.02 0.03 1.26
C GLN A 126 15.65 0.28 1.92
N THR A 127 15.06 1.45 1.70
CA THR A 127 13.75 1.80 2.27
C THR A 127 12.64 0.85 1.83
N MET A 128 12.69 0.27 0.63
CA MET A 128 11.71 -0.75 0.22
C MET A 128 11.83 -2.01 1.07
N ARG A 129 13.07 -2.47 1.33
CA ARG A 129 13.33 -3.63 2.20
C ARG A 129 12.92 -3.35 3.64
N ASP A 130 13.16 -2.14 4.12
CA ASP A 130 12.76 -1.74 5.47
C ASP A 130 11.22 -1.74 5.61
N VAL A 131 10.50 -1.21 4.61
CA VAL A 131 9.03 -1.25 4.57
C VAL A 131 8.50 -2.69 4.58
N GLU A 132 9.09 -3.56 3.77
CA GLU A 132 8.70 -4.97 3.69
C GLU A 132 8.90 -5.67 5.04
N LEU A 133 10.02 -5.41 5.73
CA LEU A 133 10.25 -5.95 7.07
C LEU A 133 9.25 -5.40 8.10
N LEU A 134 8.93 -4.10 8.04
CA LEU A 134 7.95 -3.48 8.94
C LEU A 134 6.56 -4.06 8.76
N GLU A 135 6.14 -4.30 7.52
CA GLU A 135 4.87 -4.96 7.20
C GLU A 135 4.85 -6.40 7.73
N GLN A 136 5.88 -7.20 7.43
CA GLN A 136 5.95 -8.60 7.85
C GLN A 136 5.94 -8.76 9.39
N THR A 137 6.56 -7.82 10.10
CA THR A 137 6.62 -7.80 11.57
C THR A 137 5.45 -7.07 12.23
N ALA A 138 4.59 -6.41 11.45
CA ALA A 138 3.44 -5.69 11.99
C ALA A 138 2.40 -6.66 12.57
N VAL A 139 1.78 -6.23 13.66
CA VAL A 139 0.59 -6.89 14.21
C VAL A 139 -0.57 -6.70 13.23
N CYS A 140 -1.41 -7.71 13.06
CA CYS A 140 -2.59 -7.62 12.21
C CYS A 140 -3.51 -6.46 12.65
N ASN A 141 -3.99 -5.69 11.67
CA ASN A 141 -4.76 -4.44 11.77
C ASN A 141 -4.02 -3.27 12.43
N ALA A 142 -2.69 -3.31 12.48
CA ALA A 142 -1.88 -2.20 12.95
C ALA A 142 -1.01 -1.61 11.82
N VAL A 143 -0.58 -0.37 12.05
CA VAL A 143 0.41 0.32 11.21
C VAL A 143 1.74 0.30 11.95
N HIS A 144 2.79 -0.20 11.31
CA HIS A 144 4.16 -0.19 11.82
C HIS A 144 4.99 0.84 11.06
N ILE A 145 5.69 1.71 11.80
CA ILE A 145 6.40 2.86 11.25
C ILE A 145 7.86 2.80 11.70
N SER A 146 8.80 3.08 10.79
CA SER A 146 10.24 3.23 11.10
C SER A 146 10.57 4.47 11.91
#